data_AF-A0A1B6KDL6-F1
#
_entry.id   AF-A0A1B6KDL6-F1
#
_cell.length_a   1.000
_cell.length_b   1.000
_cell.length_c   1.000
_cell.angle_alpha   90.00
_cell.angle_beta   90.00
_cell.angle_gamma   90.00
#
_symmetry.space_group_name_H-M   'P 1'
#
loop_
_entity.id
_entity.type
_entity.pdbx_description
1 polymer ?
#
loop_
_entity_poly.entity_id
_entity_poly.type
_entity_poly.pdbx_seq_one_letter_code
_entity_poly.pdbx_strand_id
1 'polypeptide(L)'
;MGYESEIDSDASAPVSRTVQPSERLSPDPSLRQAPTMETNWFSKRYLIAFLAFFGFANIYALRVNLSVAIVAMTSNYTIIGPHGDEIVVQPEFDWDRELQGKILSSFFYGYILTQVAGGWLACQYGGVRLFGMGVLTTAALTLLTPLAAKIHVYLLIATRVLEGMFEGVTYPAMLGIWSRWAPPCERSRLVTITLSGS
;
A
#
# COMPACT_ATOMS: atom_id res chain seq x y z
N MET A 1 92.43 3.38 -17.74
CA MET A 1 92.97 4.36 -18.70
C MET A 1 91.90 4.52 -19.78
N GLY A 2 90.98 5.51 -19.75
CA GLY A 2 90.65 6.50 -18.71
C GLY A 2 89.67 5.97 -17.63
N TYR A 3 89.25 6.68 -16.57
CA TYR A 3 88.67 8.05 -16.42
C TYR A 3 87.17 8.07 -16.76
N GLU A 4 86.28 8.05 -15.74
CA GLU A 4 85.59 9.20 -15.09
C GLU A 4 84.38 9.70 -15.92
N SER A 5 83.24 10.14 -15.38
CA SER A 5 82.79 10.60 -14.04
C SER A 5 81.35 10.04 -13.75
N GLU A 6 80.59 10.23 -12.65
CA GLU A 6 80.70 10.59 -11.21
C GLU A 6 79.25 10.56 -10.61
N ILE A 7 78.98 11.05 -9.38
CA ILE A 7 77.64 11.37 -8.79
C ILE A 7 76.77 10.14 -8.35
N ASP A 8 76.21 10.01 -7.13
CA ASP A 8 76.32 10.83 -5.90
C ASP A 8 76.17 10.02 -4.59
N SER A 9 76.63 10.68 -3.52
CA SER A 9 76.33 10.66 -2.06
C SER A 9 75.35 9.67 -1.37
N ASP A 10 75.73 9.38 -0.11
CA ASP A 10 75.01 8.93 1.11
C ASP A 10 73.50 8.57 1.08
N ALA A 11 73.01 7.48 1.69
CA ALA A 11 73.25 6.82 2.99
C ALA A 11 72.37 7.30 4.19
N SER A 12 72.18 6.38 5.15
CA SER A 12 71.57 6.54 6.50
C SER A 12 70.06 6.89 6.67
N ALA A 13 69.31 5.82 6.99
CA ALA A 13 68.45 5.70 8.19
C ALA A 13 67.06 6.39 8.26
N PRO A 14 66.13 5.93 9.13
CA PRO A 14 64.70 6.25 9.03
C PRO A 14 64.23 7.41 9.93
N VAL A 15 63.27 8.19 9.42
CA VAL A 15 62.60 9.27 10.19
C VAL A 15 61.23 8.79 10.70
N SER A 16 61.16 8.46 12.00
CA SER A 16 59.88 8.29 12.69
C SER A 16 59.19 9.65 12.84
N ARG A 17 58.03 9.84 12.21
CA ARG A 17 57.24 11.08 12.35
C ARG A 17 56.29 10.96 13.53
N THR A 18 56.59 11.71 14.59
CA THR A 18 55.71 11.91 15.74
C THR A 18 54.39 12.57 15.34
N VAL A 19 53.27 12.00 15.79
CA VAL A 19 51.95 12.61 15.64
C VAL A 19 51.83 13.76 16.65
N GLN A 20 51.68 14.99 16.18
CA GLN A 20 51.45 16.15 17.06
C GLN A 20 49.98 16.19 17.53
N PRO A 21 49.69 16.24 18.85
CA PRO A 21 48.33 16.12 19.38
C PRO A 21 47.72 17.48 19.77
N SER A 22 47.74 18.48 18.89
CA SER A 22 47.30 19.85 19.26
C SER A 22 46.70 20.71 18.15
N GLU A 23 45.63 20.26 17.50
CA GLU A 23 44.68 21.18 16.86
C GLU A 23 43.24 20.60 16.90
N ARG A 24 42.55 20.83 18.02
CA ARG A 24 41.10 20.63 18.09
C ARG A 24 40.43 21.80 17.36
N LEU A 25 40.18 21.62 16.07
CA LEU A 25 39.33 22.51 15.27
C LEU A 25 38.02 22.76 16.04
N SER A 26 37.86 23.98 16.57
CA SER A 26 36.62 24.37 17.25
C SER A 26 35.49 24.32 16.23
N PRO A 27 34.43 23.49 16.43
CA PRO A 27 33.41 23.29 15.44
C PRO A 27 32.74 24.62 15.12
N ASP A 28 32.81 24.99 13.83
CA ASP A 28 32.45 26.29 13.31
C ASP A 28 31.05 26.71 13.81
N PRO A 29 30.88 27.89 14.46
CA PRO A 29 29.61 28.26 15.08
C PRO A 29 28.46 28.37 14.06
N SER A 30 28.78 28.56 12.77
CA SER A 30 27.84 28.50 11.66
C SER A 30 27.15 27.13 11.52
N LEU A 31 27.86 26.03 11.82
CA LEU A 31 27.34 24.66 11.71
C LEU A 31 26.36 24.27 12.83
N ARG A 32 26.18 25.11 13.86
CA ARG A 32 25.19 24.88 14.92
C ARG A 32 23.76 25.27 14.54
N GLN A 33 23.55 25.98 13.44
CA GLN A 33 22.21 26.41 13.00
C GLN A 33 21.59 25.47 11.96
N ALA A 34 21.57 24.17 12.27
CA ALA A 34 20.55 23.31 11.69
C ALA A 34 19.17 23.79 12.19
N PRO A 35 18.19 24.09 11.32
CA PRO A 35 16.89 24.57 11.76
C PRO A 35 16.16 23.47 12.53
N THR A 36 16.08 23.62 13.85
CA THR A 36 15.34 22.70 14.74
C THR A 36 13.85 22.83 14.47
N MET A 37 13.33 22.01 13.55
CA MET A 37 11.89 21.90 13.24
C MET A 37 11.12 21.17 14.35
N GLU A 38 11.16 21.74 15.55
CA GLU A 38 10.38 21.34 16.72
C GLU A 38 8.89 21.67 16.50
N THR A 39 8.20 20.86 15.70
CA THR A 39 6.78 21.04 15.43
C THR A 39 6.05 19.73 15.13
N ASN A 40 5.86 18.90 16.16
CA ASN A 40 4.84 17.83 16.21
C ASN A 40 4.83 16.84 15.02
N TRP A 41 6.02 16.46 14.53
CA TRP A 41 6.15 15.61 13.34
C TRP A 41 5.77 14.14 13.56
N PHE A 42 5.84 13.66 14.82
CA PHE A 42 5.43 12.31 15.22
C PHE A 42 3.93 12.07 14.99
N SER A 43 3.06 12.86 15.63
CA SER A 43 1.60 12.63 15.66
C SER A 43 0.97 12.58 14.28
N LYS A 44 1.47 13.38 13.33
CA LYS A 44 0.96 13.43 11.95
C LYS A 44 1.25 12.14 11.16
N ARG A 45 2.35 11.44 11.42
CA ARG A 45 2.65 10.14 10.79
C ARG A 45 1.74 9.03 11.29
N TYR A 46 1.51 8.96 12.60
CA TYR A 46 0.62 7.97 13.20
C TYR A 46 -0.84 8.21 12.80
N LEU A 47 -1.27 9.47 12.64
CA LEU A 47 -2.56 9.79 12.06
C LEU A 47 -2.70 9.25 10.63
N ILE A 48 -1.69 9.41 9.77
CA ILE A 48 -1.71 8.85 8.39
C ILE A 48 -1.77 7.31 8.44
N ALA A 49 -1.01 6.66 9.32
CA ALA A 49 -1.05 5.20 9.47
C ALA A 49 -2.42 4.70 9.97
N PHE A 50 -3.06 5.42 10.88
CA PHE A 50 -4.38 5.09 11.43
C PHE A 50 -5.51 5.29 10.39
N LEU A 51 -5.44 6.37 9.59
CA LEU A 51 -6.34 6.57 8.46
C LEU A 51 -6.12 5.52 7.36
N ALA A 52 -4.88 5.12 7.11
CA ALA A 52 -4.55 4.08 6.14
C ALA A 52 -5.01 2.68 6.60
N PHE A 53 -4.86 2.36 7.88
CA PHE A 53 -5.44 1.16 8.52
C PHE A 53 -6.95 1.07 8.29
N PHE A 54 -7.69 2.15 8.56
CA PHE A 54 -9.13 2.20 8.27
C PHE A 54 -9.46 2.08 6.78
N GLY A 55 -8.58 2.59 5.89
CA GLY A 55 -8.72 2.39 4.44
C GLY A 55 -8.60 0.92 4.03
N PHE A 56 -7.62 0.18 4.55
CA PHE A 56 -7.48 -1.26 4.29
C PHE A 56 -8.61 -2.08 4.95
N ALA A 57 -9.02 -1.73 6.17
CA ALA A 57 -10.16 -2.37 6.82
C ALA A 57 -11.49 -2.14 6.08
N ASN A 58 -11.70 -0.95 5.51
CA ASN A 58 -12.84 -0.67 4.66
C ASN A 58 -12.80 -1.50 3.37
N ILE A 59 -11.66 -1.51 2.65
CA ILE A 59 -11.45 -2.35 1.46
C ILE A 59 -11.76 -3.82 1.75
N TYR A 60 -11.19 -4.38 2.82
CA TYR A 60 -11.36 -5.80 3.14
C TYR A 60 -12.81 -6.13 3.54
N ALA A 61 -13.48 -5.25 4.30
CA ALA A 61 -14.89 -5.40 4.63
C ALA A 61 -15.80 -5.36 3.37
N LEU A 62 -15.53 -4.46 2.41
CA LEU A 62 -16.27 -4.40 1.14
C LEU A 62 -16.09 -5.69 0.32
N ARG A 63 -14.86 -6.22 0.26
CA ARG A 63 -14.53 -7.49 -0.41
C ARG A 63 -15.24 -8.68 0.23
N VAL A 64 -15.25 -8.78 1.57
CA VAL A 64 -15.93 -9.88 2.30
C VAL A 64 -17.46 -9.78 2.14
N ASN A 65 -18.02 -8.56 2.16
CA ASN A 65 -19.45 -8.33 2.02
C ASN A 65 -20.02 -8.92 0.72
N LEU A 66 -19.30 -8.81 -0.41
CA LEU A 66 -19.73 -9.44 -1.67
C LEU A 66 -19.86 -10.96 -1.55
N SER A 67 -18.87 -11.63 -0.95
CA SER A 67 -18.85 -13.09 -0.83
C SER A 67 -19.99 -13.62 0.03
N VAL A 68 -20.48 -12.83 1.00
CA VAL A 68 -21.69 -13.14 1.77
C VAL A 68 -22.95 -12.81 0.96
N ALA A 69 -22.99 -11.63 0.32
CA ALA A 69 -24.15 -11.16 -0.43
C ALA A 69 -24.50 -12.06 -1.63
N ILE A 70 -23.52 -12.61 -2.35
CA ILE A 70 -23.79 -13.50 -3.49
C ILE A 70 -24.40 -14.83 -3.05
N VAL A 71 -24.02 -15.35 -1.88
CA VAL A 71 -24.66 -16.53 -1.27
C VAL A 71 -26.09 -16.17 -0.84
N ALA A 72 -26.29 -15.02 -0.18
CA ALA A 72 -27.62 -14.57 0.26
C ALA A 72 -28.60 -14.31 -0.91
N MET A 73 -28.11 -13.84 -2.06
CA MET A 73 -28.93 -13.59 -3.26
C MET A 73 -29.31 -14.85 -4.05
N THR A 74 -28.62 -15.98 -3.83
CA THR A 74 -28.75 -17.20 -4.66
C THR A 74 -29.10 -18.46 -3.87
N SER A 75 -29.14 -18.39 -2.53
CA SER A 75 -29.53 -19.53 -1.69
C SER A 75 -31.04 -19.54 -1.45
N ASN A 76 -31.65 -20.72 -1.65
CA ASN A 76 -32.98 -21.00 -1.09
C ASN A 76 -32.91 -20.91 0.44
N TYR A 77 -33.90 -20.31 1.08
CA TYR A 77 -34.05 -20.33 2.52
C TYR A 77 -35.47 -20.76 2.93
N THR A 78 -35.56 -21.74 3.83
CA THR A 78 -36.84 -22.21 4.36
C THR A 78 -37.19 -21.37 5.58
N ILE A 79 -38.39 -20.78 5.59
CA ILE A 79 -38.98 -20.19 6.79
C ILE A 79 -40.03 -21.16 7.34
N ILE A 80 -39.93 -21.48 8.63
CA ILE A 80 -40.94 -22.26 9.34
C ILE A 80 -42.08 -21.29 9.68
N GLY A 81 -43.27 -21.54 9.12
CA GLY A 81 -44.44 -20.71 9.34
C GLY A 81 -44.98 -20.83 10.78
N PRO A 82 -45.86 -19.90 11.22
CA PRO A 82 -46.44 -19.92 12.58
C PRO A 82 -47.28 -21.16 12.94
N HIS A 83 -47.49 -22.09 12.00
CA HIS A 83 -48.22 -23.34 12.20
C HIS A 83 -47.37 -24.59 11.93
N GLY A 84 -46.06 -24.43 11.65
CA GLY A 84 -45.11 -25.52 11.41
C GLY A 84 -44.85 -25.82 9.93
N ASP A 85 -45.55 -25.16 9.00
CA ASP A 85 -45.37 -25.36 7.56
C ASP A 85 -44.00 -24.84 7.07
N GLU A 86 -43.26 -25.66 6.32
CA GLU A 86 -42.01 -25.25 5.69
C GLU A 86 -42.26 -24.49 4.38
N ILE A 87 -42.09 -23.16 4.41
CA ILE A 87 -42.17 -22.32 3.21
C ILE A 87 -40.75 -22.13 2.67
N VAL A 88 -40.43 -22.83 1.57
CA VAL A 88 -39.17 -22.64 0.84
C VAL A 88 -39.26 -21.36 0.00
N VAL A 89 -38.48 -20.34 0.37
CA VAL A 89 -38.34 -19.13 -0.43
C VAL A 89 -37.27 -19.37 -1.49
N GLN A 90 -37.69 -19.26 -2.76
CA GLN A 90 -36.79 -19.34 -3.91
C GLN A 90 -35.84 -18.12 -3.98
N PRO A 91 -34.64 -18.25 -4.56
CA PRO A 91 -33.67 -17.16 -4.64
C PRO A 91 -34.18 -15.98 -5.49
N GLU A 92 -33.75 -14.76 -5.15
CA GLU A 92 -34.07 -13.56 -5.95
C GLU A 92 -33.34 -13.58 -7.30
N PHE A 93 -32.25 -14.35 -7.43
CA PHE A 93 -31.53 -14.57 -8.68
C PHE A 93 -31.15 -16.04 -8.91
N ASP A 94 -31.58 -16.60 -10.05
CA ASP A 94 -31.17 -17.92 -10.53
C ASP A 94 -29.78 -17.84 -11.21
N TRP A 95 -28.74 -17.65 -10.39
CA TRP A 95 -27.34 -17.66 -10.85
C TRP A 95 -26.67 -18.99 -10.48
N ASP A 96 -26.38 -19.81 -11.49
CA ASP A 96 -25.60 -21.03 -11.32
C ASP A 96 -24.21 -20.76 -10.70
N ARG A 97 -23.66 -21.77 -10.02
CA ARG A 97 -22.37 -21.72 -9.31
C ARG A 97 -21.21 -21.32 -10.22
N GLU A 98 -21.24 -21.70 -11.51
CA GLU A 98 -20.21 -21.25 -12.45
C GLU A 98 -20.27 -19.72 -12.69
N LEU A 99 -21.48 -19.16 -12.75
CA LEU A 99 -21.70 -17.71 -12.89
C LEU A 99 -21.32 -16.96 -11.61
N GLN A 100 -21.64 -17.51 -10.44
CA GLN A 100 -21.18 -16.97 -9.16
C GLN A 100 -19.64 -16.95 -9.07
N GLY A 101 -18.98 -18.03 -9.49
CA GLY A 101 -17.52 -18.10 -9.59
C GLY A 101 -16.93 -17.08 -10.56
N LYS A 102 -17.59 -16.85 -11.72
CA LYS A 102 -17.20 -15.79 -12.68
C LYS A 102 -17.34 -14.39 -12.08
N ILE A 103 -18.43 -14.10 -11.35
CA ILE A 103 -18.62 -12.81 -10.66
C ILE A 103 -17.53 -12.60 -9.61
N LEU A 104 -17.25 -13.60 -8.76
CA LEU A 104 -16.26 -13.47 -7.69
C LEU A 104 -14.82 -13.36 -8.23
N SER A 105 -14.48 -14.11 -9.28
CA SER A 105 -13.16 -14.07 -9.93
C SER A 105 -12.95 -12.82 -10.79
N SER A 106 -14.00 -12.23 -11.39
CA SER A 106 -13.90 -11.04 -12.26
C SER A 106 -13.11 -9.88 -11.64
N PHE A 107 -13.31 -9.66 -10.34
CA PHE A 107 -12.56 -8.71 -9.51
C PHE A 107 -11.03 -8.92 -9.59
N PHE A 108 -10.56 -10.17 -9.50
CA PHE A 108 -9.12 -10.47 -9.42
C PHE A 108 -8.39 -10.17 -10.74
N TYR A 109 -9.05 -10.29 -11.89
CA TYR A 109 -8.47 -9.89 -13.18
C TYR A 109 -8.17 -8.38 -13.21
N GLY A 110 -9.10 -7.54 -12.73
CA GLY A 110 -8.88 -6.10 -12.58
C GLY A 110 -7.76 -5.77 -11.61
N TYR A 111 -7.74 -6.46 -10.46
CA TYR A 111 -6.73 -6.27 -9.39
C TYR A 111 -5.31 -6.64 -9.83
N ILE A 112 -5.13 -7.75 -10.56
CA ILE A 112 -3.82 -8.17 -11.08
C ILE A 112 -3.32 -7.20 -12.15
N LEU A 113 -4.21 -6.75 -13.05
CA LEU A 113 -3.86 -5.80 -14.12
C LEU A 113 -3.32 -4.48 -13.56
N THR A 114 -3.92 -3.93 -12.50
CA THR A 114 -3.53 -2.60 -11.99
C THR A 114 -2.43 -2.60 -10.93
N GLN A 115 -2.08 -3.72 -10.30
CA GLN A 115 -0.95 -3.74 -9.34
C GLN A 115 0.37 -3.27 -9.98
N VAL A 116 0.67 -3.69 -11.21
CA VAL A 116 1.89 -3.28 -11.93
C VAL A 116 1.85 -1.79 -12.28
N ALA A 117 0.73 -1.29 -12.80
CA ALA A 117 0.54 0.11 -13.14
C ALA A 117 0.50 1.02 -11.89
N GLY A 118 -0.01 0.53 -10.77
CA GLY A 118 -0.20 1.27 -9.53
C GLY A 118 1.11 1.80 -8.93
N GLY A 119 2.21 1.06 -9.06
CA GLY A 119 3.54 1.52 -8.64
C GLY A 119 4.02 2.74 -9.43
N TRP A 120 3.77 2.78 -10.74
CA TRP A 120 4.10 3.92 -11.60
C TRP A 120 3.19 5.12 -11.32
N LEU A 121 1.87 4.87 -11.20
CA LEU A 121 0.89 5.90 -10.84
C LEU A 121 1.17 6.56 -9.48
N ALA A 122 1.61 5.77 -8.48
CA ALA A 122 1.95 6.26 -7.15
C ALA A 122 3.15 7.22 -7.16
N CYS A 123 4.11 6.99 -8.07
CA CYS A 123 5.25 7.85 -8.29
C CYS A 123 4.90 9.18 -8.96
N GLN A 124 3.94 9.16 -9.91
CA GLN A 124 3.45 10.33 -10.67
C GLN A 124 2.49 11.21 -9.86
N TYR A 125 1.36 10.66 -9.40
CA TYR A 125 0.25 11.45 -8.82
C TYR A 125 0.36 11.66 -7.30
N GLY A 126 1.30 10.96 -6.66
CA GLY A 126 1.53 10.99 -5.21
C GLY A 126 0.63 10.00 -4.46
N GLY A 127 1.26 9.02 -3.82
CA GLY A 127 0.58 7.86 -3.20
C GLY A 127 -0.59 8.19 -2.27
N VAL A 128 -0.55 9.28 -1.49
CA VAL A 128 -1.66 9.67 -0.59
C VAL A 128 -2.94 9.97 -1.36
N ARG A 129 -2.83 10.69 -2.49
CA ARG A 129 -3.99 11.01 -3.35
C ARG A 129 -4.47 9.76 -4.08
N LEU A 130 -3.56 8.95 -4.61
CA LEU A 130 -3.90 7.72 -5.32
C LEU A 130 -4.60 6.69 -4.42
N PHE A 131 -4.11 6.51 -3.18
CA PHE A 131 -4.74 5.65 -2.17
C PHE A 131 -6.14 6.15 -1.81
N GLY A 132 -6.28 7.45 -1.51
CA GLY A 132 -7.58 8.04 -1.18
C GLY A 132 -8.60 7.93 -2.31
N MET A 133 -8.20 8.21 -3.56
CA MET A 133 -9.08 8.04 -4.73
C MET A 133 -9.43 6.57 -4.97
N GLY A 134 -8.47 5.63 -4.84
CA GLY A 134 -8.74 4.19 -4.96
C GLY A 134 -9.79 3.71 -3.97
N VAL A 135 -9.59 3.99 -2.67
CA VAL A 135 -10.56 3.65 -1.60
C VAL A 135 -11.94 4.25 -1.89
N LEU A 136 -12.02 5.55 -2.21
CA LEU A 136 -13.29 6.23 -2.46
C LEU A 136 -14.01 5.71 -3.72
N THR A 137 -13.29 5.44 -4.80
CA THR A 137 -13.89 4.92 -6.04
C THR A 137 -14.35 3.47 -5.87
N THR A 138 -13.56 2.61 -5.22
CA THR A 138 -13.98 1.23 -4.90
C THR A 138 -15.22 1.25 -4.01
N ALA A 139 -15.24 2.04 -2.94
CA ALA A 139 -16.42 2.16 -2.06
C ALA A 139 -17.68 2.66 -2.80
N ALA A 140 -17.54 3.65 -3.69
CA ALA A 140 -18.65 4.16 -4.50
C ALA A 140 -19.19 3.10 -5.49
N LEU A 141 -18.31 2.31 -6.09
CA LEU A 141 -18.69 1.20 -6.97
C LEU A 141 -19.35 0.05 -6.19
N THR A 142 -18.88 -0.28 -4.98
CA THR A 142 -19.53 -1.29 -4.13
C THR A 142 -20.93 -0.85 -3.68
N LEU A 143 -21.16 0.45 -3.46
CA LEU A 143 -22.53 0.97 -3.23
C LEU A 143 -23.43 0.88 -4.48
N LEU A 144 -22.84 0.89 -5.68
CA LEU A 144 -23.56 0.76 -6.95
C LEU A 144 -23.81 -0.71 -7.36
N THR A 145 -23.01 -1.65 -6.85
CA THR A 145 -23.13 -3.11 -7.08
C THR A 145 -24.55 -3.67 -6.89
N PRO A 146 -25.30 -3.40 -5.79
CA PRO A 146 -26.66 -3.94 -5.62
C PRO A 146 -27.66 -3.39 -6.65
N LEU A 147 -27.43 -2.19 -7.19
CA LEU A 147 -28.22 -1.64 -8.29
C LEU A 147 -27.86 -2.32 -9.62
N ALA A 148 -26.56 -2.52 -9.90
CA ALA A 148 -26.09 -3.22 -11.10
C ALA A 148 -26.59 -4.68 -11.16
N ALA A 149 -26.59 -5.37 -10.02
CA ALA A 149 -27.11 -6.73 -9.87
C ALA A 149 -28.58 -6.88 -10.30
N LYS A 150 -29.44 -5.91 -9.92
CA LYS A 150 -30.87 -5.89 -10.28
C LYS A 150 -31.14 -5.52 -11.75
N ILE A 151 -30.16 -4.99 -12.48
CA ILE A 151 -30.31 -4.58 -13.89
C ILE A 151 -29.77 -5.67 -14.84
N HIS A 152 -28.51 -6.07 -14.70
CA HIS A 152 -27.93 -7.11 -15.55
C HIS A 152 -26.63 -7.70 -14.99
N VAL A 153 -26.44 -9.02 -15.09
CA VAL A 153 -25.25 -9.69 -14.54
C VAL A 153 -23.93 -9.24 -15.21
N TYR A 154 -23.97 -8.87 -16.49
CA TYR A 154 -22.80 -8.27 -17.17
C TYR A 154 -22.43 -6.88 -16.62
N LEU A 155 -23.39 -6.09 -16.14
CA LEU A 155 -23.10 -4.81 -15.47
C LEU A 155 -22.46 -5.08 -14.10
N LEU A 156 -22.98 -6.04 -13.35
CA LEU A 156 -22.36 -6.50 -12.10
C LEU A 156 -20.90 -6.94 -12.33
N ILE A 157 -20.63 -7.76 -13.35
CA ILE A 157 -19.26 -8.18 -13.72
C ILE A 157 -18.38 -6.98 -14.11
N ALA A 158 -18.89 -6.02 -14.89
CA ALA A 158 -18.15 -4.81 -15.24
C ALA A 158 -17.79 -3.95 -14.01
N THR A 159 -18.74 -3.74 -13.09
CA THR A 159 -18.51 -3.04 -11.82
C THR A 159 -17.47 -3.78 -10.96
N ARG A 160 -17.51 -5.11 -10.90
CA ARG A 160 -16.53 -5.94 -10.17
C ARG A 160 -15.11 -5.81 -10.72
N VAL A 161 -14.94 -5.81 -12.05
CA VAL A 161 -13.63 -5.58 -12.69
C VAL A 161 -13.11 -4.18 -12.34
N LEU A 162 -13.97 -3.15 -12.41
CA LEU A 162 -13.60 -1.77 -12.06
C LEU A 162 -13.21 -1.64 -10.58
N GLU A 163 -13.95 -2.25 -9.65
CA GLU A 163 -13.58 -2.30 -8.22
C GLU A 163 -12.19 -2.91 -8.02
N GLY A 164 -11.90 -4.03 -8.70
CA GLY A 164 -10.58 -4.64 -8.70
C GLY A 164 -9.50 -3.71 -9.24
N MET A 165 -9.77 -3.00 -10.33
CA MET A 165 -8.82 -2.04 -10.91
C MET A 165 -8.47 -0.88 -9.95
N PHE A 166 -9.46 -0.28 -9.28
CA PHE A 166 -9.24 0.80 -8.32
C PHE A 166 -8.68 0.32 -6.97
N GLU A 167 -8.96 -0.92 -6.56
CA GLU A 167 -8.36 -1.51 -5.36
C GLU A 167 -6.89 -1.92 -5.58
N GLY A 168 -6.55 -2.46 -6.76
CA GLY A 168 -5.21 -2.97 -7.07
C GLY A 168 -4.08 -1.93 -7.03
N VAL A 169 -4.40 -0.64 -7.11
CA VAL A 169 -3.39 0.44 -6.95
C VAL A 169 -3.11 0.82 -5.49
N THR A 170 -3.91 0.35 -4.52
CA THR A 170 -3.84 0.81 -3.12
C THR A 170 -2.62 0.31 -2.36
N TYR A 171 -2.28 -0.99 -2.47
CA TYR A 171 -1.06 -1.57 -1.90
C TYR A 171 0.22 -0.90 -2.43
N PRO A 172 0.47 -0.80 -3.75
CA PRO A 172 1.67 -0.13 -4.26
C PRO A 172 1.68 1.38 -3.95
N ALA A 173 0.51 2.04 -3.92
CA ALA A 173 0.42 3.43 -3.44
C ALA A 173 0.89 3.57 -1.99
N MET A 174 0.49 2.67 -1.10
CA MET A 174 0.86 2.71 0.31
C MET A 174 2.35 2.46 0.55
N LEU A 175 2.94 1.48 -0.16
CA LEU A 175 4.38 1.26 -0.14
C LEU A 175 5.15 2.48 -0.71
N GLY A 176 4.59 3.15 -1.72
CA GLY A 176 5.06 4.44 -2.25
C GLY A 176 4.99 5.61 -1.26
N ILE A 177 4.01 5.62 -0.36
CA ILE A 177 3.95 6.59 0.76
C ILE A 177 5.07 6.28 1.75
N TRP A 178 5.14 5.06 2.28
CA TRP A 178 6.06 4.73 3.38
C TRP A 178 7.54 4.71 2.98
N SER A 179 7.87 4.40 1.73
CA SER A 179 9.22 4.52 1.19
C SER A 179 9.74 5.98 1.21
N ARG A 180 8.86 6.96 0.95
CA ARG A 180 9.19 8.40 0.91
C ARG A 180 8.99 9.11 2.26
N TRP A 181 8.00 8.73 3.07
CA TRP A 181 7.60 9.47 4.28
C TRP A 181 8.06 8.86 5.63
N ALA A 182 8.37 7.56 5.69
CA ALA A 182 8.79 6.93 6.95
C ALA A 182 10.33 6.93 7.12
N PRO A 183 10.84 7.25 8.33
CA PRO A 183 12.24 7.00 8.70
C PRO A 183 12.54 5.48 8.64
N PRO A 184 13.75 5.06 8.23
CA PRO A 184 14.08 3.63 8.10
C PRO A 184 13.76 2.79 9.34
N CYS A 185 14.07 3.31 10.54
CA CYS A 185 13.90 2.61 11.81
C CYS A 185 12.43 2.35 12.20
N GLU A 186 11.48 3.16 11.71
CA GLU A 186 10.05 3.02 12.03
C GLU A 186 9.19 2.61 10.83
N ARG A 187 9.76 2.57 9.62
CA ARG A 187 9.04 2.22 8.38
C ARG A 187 8.30 0.90 8.49
N SER A 188 8.96 -0.16 8.96
CA SER A 188 8.33 -1.46 9.15
C SER A 188 7.15 -1.38 10.12
N ARG A 189 7.28 -0.64 11.23
CA ARG A 189 6.21 -0.47 12.23
C ARG A 189 4.99 0.28 11.65
N LEU A 190 5.21 1.33 10.86
CA LEU A 190 4.15 2.08 10.18
C LEU A 190 3.47 1.27 9.06
N VAL A 191 4.24 0.48 8.31
CA VAL A 191 3.71 -0.47 7.32
C VAL A 191 2.86 -1.54 8.01
N THR A 192 3.35 -2.18 9.09
CA THR A 192 2.59 -3.18 9.84
C THR A 192 1.29 -2.61 10.42
N ILE A 193 1.33 -1.44 11.07
CA ILE A 193 0.12 -0.76 11.59
C ILE A 193 -0.90 -0.49 10.48
N THR A 194 -0.43 -0.19 9.26
CA THR A 194 -1.30 0.07 8.11
C THR A 194 -1.92 -1.22 7.56
N LEU A 195 -1.10 -2.25 7.36
CA LEU A 195 -1.51 -3.50 6.73
C LEU A 195 -2.25 -4.45 7.67
N SER A 196 -2.16 -4.27 8.99
CA SER A 196 -2.97 -5.03 9.96
C SER A 196 -4.48 -4.71 9.92
N GLY A 197 -4.92 -3.83 9.01
CA GLY A 197 -6.33 -3.57 8.74
C GLY A 197 -6.97 -4.52 7.71
N SER A 198 -6.17 -5.22 6.90
CA SER A 198 -6.64 -6.22 5.91
C SER A 198 -6.45 -7.65 6.42
#